data_AF-A0A9X3RBD3-F1
#
_entry.id   AF-A0A9X3RBD3-F1
#
_cell.length_a   1.000
_cell.length_b   1.000
_cell.length_c   1.000
_cell.angle_alpha   90.00
_cell.angle_beta   90.00
_cell.angle_gamma   90.00
#
_symmetry.space_group_name_H-M   'P 1'
#
loop_
_entity.id
_entity.type
_entity.pdbx_description
1 polymer ?
#
loop_
_entity_poly.entity_id
_entity_poly.type
_entity_poly.pdbx_seq_one_letter_code
_entity_poly.pdbx_strand_id
1 'polypeptide(L)' 'MGKYATFNNKNYPVNIRNDKYRLKSKEHESGFKELIDLGGNIHPDIWDVEHSLNGGCAEKNLIFLCPES' A
#
# COMPACT_ATOMS: atom_id res chain seq x y z
N MET A 1 5.98 -15.70 1.67
CA MET A 1 6.06 -14.73 2.80
C MET A 1 5.41 -13.43 2.33
N GLY A 2 4.24 -13.09 2.86
CA GLY A 2 3.57 -11.83 2.52
C GLY A 2 4.33 -10.67 3.13
N LYS A 3 4.57 -9.61 2.37
CA LYS A 3 5.12 -8.37 2.90
C LYS A 3 3.94 -7.59 3.49
N TYR A 4 4.12 -7.07 4.70
CA TYR A 4 3.14 -6.22 5.37
C TYR A 4 3.76 -4.86 5.62
N ALA A 5 2.94 -3.83 5.60
CA ALA A 5 3.36 -2.48 5.94
C ALA A 5 2.34 -1.88 6.91
N THR A 6 2.85 -1.25 7.95
CA THR A 6 2.04 -0.54 8.93
C THR A 6 1.82 0.88 8.43
N PHE A 7 0.59 1.19 8.07
CA PHE A 7 0.17 2.56 7.74
C PHE A 7 -0.80 3.01 8.82
N ASN A 8 -0.61 4.22 9.36
CA ASN A 8 -1.54 4.79 10.34
C ASN A 8 -1.83 3.84 11.54
N ASN A 9 -0.78 3.16 12.04
CA ASN A 9 -0.85 2.18 13.14
C ASN A 9 -1.68 0.90 12.86
N LYS A 10 -2.07 0.66 11.60
CA LYS A 10 -2.75 -0.56 11.13
C LYS A 10 -1.84 -1.32 10.16
N ASN A 11 -1.86 -2.65 10.23
CA ASN A 11 -1.08 -3.49 9.33
C ASN A 11 -1.87 -3.81 8.07
N TYR A 12 -1.29 -3.48 6.92
CA TYR A 12 -1.89 -3.72 5.62
C TYR A 12 -1.04 -4.70 4.80
N PRO A 13 -1.69 -5.57 4.02
CA PRO A 13 -0.99 -6.38 3.03
C PRO A 13 -0.42 -5.46 1.96
N VAL A 14 0.89 -5.54 1.75
CA VAL A 14 1.56 -4.78 0.68
C VAL A 14 1.88 -5.70 -0.48
N ASN A 15 1.46 -5.28 -1.67
CA ASN A 15 1.81 -5.94 -2.90
C ASN A 15 2.92 -5.15 -3.58
N ILE A 16 4.08 -5.77 -3.76
CA ILE A 16 5.19 -5.14 -4.48
C ILE A 16 5.13 -5.55 -5.94
N ARG A 17 4.94 -4.58 -6.82
CA ARG A 17 5.04 -4.79 -8.27
C ARG A 17 5.73 -3.59 -8.90
N ASN A 18 6.66 -3.86 -9.81
CA ASN A 18 7.30 -2.84 -10.65
C ASN A 18 7.91 -1.68 -9.85
N ASP A 19 8.67 -1.99 -8.81
CA ASP A 19 9.27 -1.00 -7.91
C ASP A 19 8.26 -0.03 -7.27
N LYS A 20 7.04 -0.52 -7.06
CA LYS A 20 6.00 0.18 -6.31
C LYS A 20 5.41 -0.73 -5.25
N TYR A 21 5.23 -0.16 -4.07
CA TYR A 21 4.40 -0.70 -3.01
C TYR A 21 2.96 -0.31 -3.26
N ARG A 22 2.08 -1.31 -3.29
CA ARG A 22 0.63 -1.08 -3.36
C ARG A 22 -0.01 -1.64 -2.12
N LEU A 23 -0.46 -0.76 -1.24
CA LEU A 23 -1.22 -1.14 -0.06
C LEU A 23 -2.69 -1.18 -0.44
N LYS A 24 -3.41 -2.18 0.05
CA LYS A 24 -4.86 -2.30 -0.16
C LYS A 24 -5.58 -2.27 1.17
N SER A 25 -6.62 -1.44 1.25
CA SER A 25 -7.56 -1.36 2.36
C SER A 25 -8.98 -1.61 1.84
N LYS A 26 -9.82 -2.19 2.70
CA LYS A 26 -11.28 -2.28 2.46
C LYS A 26 -12.01 -1.05 3.02
N GLU A 27 -11.33 -0.28 3.85
CA GLU A 27 -11.86 0.93 4.45
C GLU A 27 -11.25 2.14 3.75
N HIS A 28 -12.06 3.18 3.55
CA HIS A 28 -11.58 4.47 3.09
C HIS A 28 -10.72 5.12 4.19
N GLU A 29 -9.42 5.16 3.97
CA GLU A 29 -8.43 5.79 4.86
C GLU A 29 -7.84 7.03 4.19
N SER A 30 -7.51 8.05 4.98
CA SER A 30 -6.92 9.28 4.48
C SER A 30 -5.58 9.00 3.79
N GLY A 31 -5.48 9.33 2.50
CA GLY A 31 -4.31 9.05 1.66
C GLY A 31 -4.43 7.80 0.77
N PHE A 32 -5.46 6.97 0.97
CA PHE A 32 -5.82 5.92 0.01
C PHE A 32 -6.77 6.48 -1.05
N LYS A 33 -6.66 5.97 -2.27
CA LYS A 33 -7.52 6.31 -3.40
C LYS A 33 -8.32 5.08 -3.81
N GLU A 34 -9.44 5.29 -4.49
CA GLU A 34 -10.23 4.17 -5.00
C GLU A 34 -9.38 3.35 -5.96
N LEU A 35 -9.46 2.02 -5.83
CA LEU A 35 -8.73 1.14 -6.71
C LEU A 35 -9.33 1.23 -8.11
N ILE A 36 -8.53 1.74 -9.04
CA ILE A 36 -8.85 1.74 -10.46
C ILE A 36 -8.10 0.58 -11.10
N ASP A 37 -8.84 -0.38 -11.64
CA ASP A 37 -8.24 -1.50 -12.36
C ASP A 37 -7.66 -1.06 -13.72
N LEU A 38 -6.87 -1.91 -14.37
CA LEU A 38 -6.25 -1.61 -15.67
C LEU A 38 -7.27 -1.33 -16.77
N GLY A 39 -8.50 -1.86 -16.62
CA GLY A 39 -9.63 -1.58 -17.50
C GLY A 39 -10.38 -0.28 -17.21
N GLY A 40 -9.93 0.54 -16.25
CA GLY A 40 -10.61 1.76 -15.84
C GLY A 40 -11.83 1.53 -14.93
N ASN A 41 -12.02 0.32 -14.41
CA ASN A 41 -13.10 0.00 -13.48
C ASN A 41 -12.73 0.47 -12.08
N ILE A 42 -13.57 1.30 -11.47
CA ILE A 42 -13.42 1.78 -10.10
C ILE A 42 -14.05 0.74 -9.17
N HIS A 43 -13.29 0.27 -8.19
CA HIS A 43 -13.78 -0.61 -7.13
C HIS A 43 -14.09 0.22 -5.88
N PRO A 44 -15.35 0.62 -5.64
CA PRO A 44 -15.68 1.51 -4.51
C PRO A 44 -15.47 0.86 -3.12
N ASP A 45 -15.34 -0.47 -3.08
CA ASP A 45 -15.08 -1.26 -1.87
C ASP A 45 -13.57 -1.50 -1.63
N ILE A 46 -12.71 -1.12 -2.58
CA ILE A 46 -11.27 -1.38 -2.49
C ILE A 46 -10.54 -0.06 -2.65
N TRP A 47 -9.73 0.26 -1.65
CA TRP A 47 -8.91 1.44 -1.62
C TRP A 47 -7.46 1.02 -1.73
N ASP A 48 -6.69 1.68 -2.58
CA ASP A 48 -5.25 1.45 -2.71
C ASP A 48 -4.43 2.74 -2.66
N VAL A 49 -3.21 2.60 -2.17
CA VAL A 49 -2.20 3.65 -2.22
C VAL A 49 -0.93 3.06 -2.82
N GLU A 50 -0.44 3.74 -3.85
CA GLU A 50 0.83 3.41 -4.48
C GLU A 50 1.95 4.28 -3.90
N HIS A 51 3.09 3.65 -3.64
CA HIS A 51 4.28 4.32 -3.15
C HIS A 51 5.51 3.78 -3.87
N SER A 52 6.36 4.66 -4.38
CA SER A 52 7.56 4.25 -5.11
C SER A 52 8.58 3.63 -4.15
N LEU A 53 9.26 2.56 -4.58
CA LEU A 53 10.37 1.90 -3.87
C LEU A 53 11.67 2.73 -3.88
N ASN A 54 11.58 4.06 -3.88
CA ASN A 54 12.75 4.92 -4.00
C ASN A 54 13.46 5.03 -2.63
N GLY A 55 14.25 4.02 -2.28
CA GLY A 55 15.46 4.08 -1.43
C GLY A 55 15.36 4.63 0.00
N GLY A 56 14.21 5.09 0.49
CA GLY A 56 14.05 5.70 1.80
C GLY A 56 12.89 5.05 2.54
N CYS A 57 13.22 4.08 3.39
CA CYS A 57 12.27 3.43 4.28
C CYS A 57 11.82 4.43 5.37
N ALA A 58 10.97 5.41 5.04
CA ALA A 58 10.11 6.20 5.95
C ALA A 58 9.58 7.47 5.27
N GLU A 59 8.53 7.37 4.47
CA GLU A 59 7.64 8.52 4.27
C GLU A 59 6.65 8.55 5.45
N LYS A 60 7.06 9.24 6.52
CA LYS A 60 6.36 9.81 7.71
C LYS A 60 5.16 9.13 8.38
N ASN A 61 4.48 8.14 7.79
CA ASN A 61 3.35 7.40 8.36
C ASN A 61 3.29 5.92 7.89
N LEU A 62 4.25 5.49 7.05
CA LEU A 62 4.32 4.13 6.52
C LEU A 62 5.59 3.43 7.00
N ILE A 63 5.45 2.47 7.91
CA ILE A 63 6.53 1.62 8.42
C ILE A 63 6.47 0.29 7.68
N PHE A 64 7.48 -0.03 6.89
CA PHE A 64 7.59 -1.34 6.27
C PHE A 64 8.15 -2.33 7.28
N LEU A 65 7.38 -3.37 7.59
CA LEU A 65 7.91 -4.55 8.28
C LEU A 65 8.61 -5.42 7.22
N CYS A 66 9.78 -4.98 6.79
CA CYS A 66 10.67 -5.84 6.01
C CYS A 66 11.20 -6.92 6.96
N PRO A 67 11.08 -8.23 6.63
CA PRO A 67 11.85 -9.22 7.33
C PRO A 67 13.32 -8.95 7.02
N GLU A 68 14.04 -8.38 7.98
CA GLU A 68 15.50 -8.28 7.94
C GLU A 68 16.06 -9.67 7.63
N SER A 69 16.86 -9.77 6.56
CA SER A 69 17.65 -10.96 6.24
C SER A 69 19.12 -10.61 6.43
#